data_AF-A0A077FCU7-F1
#
_entry.id   AF-A0A077FCU7-F1
#
_cell.length_a   1.000
_cell.length_b   1.000
_cell.length_c   1.000
_cell.angle_alpha   90.00
_cell.angle_beta   90.00
_cell.angle_gamma   90.00
#
_symmetry.space_group_name_H-M   'P 1'
#
loop_
_entity.id
_entity.type
_entity.pdbx_description
1 polymer ?
#
loop_
_entity_poly.entity_id
_entity_poly.type
_entity_poly.pdbx_seq_one_letter_code
_entity_poly.pdbx_strand_id
1 'polypeptide(L)'
;MEQFFGAIWRALATEVGRVVVGFLFTTILGGCLGYFFQWMTWRRQARLDMYRQRYADGALLLEQLSSIVDRRYFRLQRLIWAICDGAPAEKLAIRESEYFETVSEWNENLRSFHNRIRLLIGEKESLRFLDYADDNRGDNPESLHYRFVKAHRLVVAAKNNPKLSVSARLAVNQLNWSVSSFAYDITTLFVHRASSLELLVPASVDTAQSRAIQTGGKPDHK
;
A
#
# COMPACT_ATOMS: atom_id res chain seq x y z
N MET A 1 -5.04 58.72 -32.65
CA MET A 1 -5.65 57.72 -31.74
C MET A 1 -7.11 58.06 -31.41
N GLU A 2 -7.47 59.30 -31.09
CA GLU A 2 -8.85 59.65 -30.72
C GLU A 2 -9.91 59.38 -31.81
N GLN A 3 -9.61 59.66 -33.08
CA GLN A 3 -10.55 59.37 -34.19
C GLN A 3 -10.84 57.87 -34.36
N PHE A 4 -9.87 57.00 -34.04
CA PHE A 4 -10.02 55.55 -34.12
C PHE A 4 -10.95 55.03 -33.02
N PHE A 5 -10.77 55.48 -31.78
CA PHE A 5 -11.65 55.15 -30.66
C PHE A 5 -13.08 55.66 -30.88
N GLY A 6 -13.26 56.86 -31.44
CA GLY A 6 -14.58 57.41 -31.74
C GLY A 6 -15.33 56.67 -32.87
N ALA A 7 -14.61 56.04 -33.80
CA ALA A 7 -15.21 55.18 -34.83
C ALA A 7 -15.64 53.82 -34.25
N ILE A 8 -14.81 53.22 -33.39
CA ILE A 8 -15.14 51.97 -32.67
C ILE A 8 -16.39 52.16 -31.81
N TRP A 9 -16.50 53.26 -31.07
CA TRP A 9 -17.65 53.50 -30.20
C TRP A 9 -18.97 53.65 -30.99
N ARG A 10 -18.94 54.32 -32.15
CA ARG A 10 -20.11 54.44 -33.03
C ARG A 10 -20.51 53.09 -33.63
N ALA A 11 -19.56 52.24 -34.00
CA ALA A 11 -19.84 50.89 -34.48
C ALA A 11 -20.44 49.99 -33.37
N LEU A 12 -19.92 50.09 -32.14
CA LEU A 12 -20.42 49.38 -30.96
C LEU A 12 -21.82 49.85 -30.53
N ALA A 13 -22.20 51.09 -30.84
CA ALA A 13 -23.52 51.64 -30.52
C ALA A 13 -24.65 51.10 -31.41
N THR A 14 -24.32 50.46 -32.54
CA THR A 14 -25.32 49.82 -33.42
C THR A 14 -25.86 48.53 -32.80
N GLU A 15 -27.11 48.15 -33.15
CA GLU A 15 -27.73 46.90 -32.67
C GLU A 15 -26.88 45.66 -33.03
N VAL A 16 -26.30 45.64 -34.24
CA VAL A 16 -25.40 44.57 -34.68
C VAL A 16 -24.13 44.53 -33.83
N GLY A 17 -23.53 45.68 -33.52
CA GLY A 17 -22.34 45.79 -32.67
C GLY A 17 -22.57 45.20 -31.27
N ARG A 18 -23.72 45.49 -30.65
CA ARG A 18 -24.08 44.94 -29.33
C ARG A 18 -24.19 43.41 -29.33
N VAL A 19 -24.81 42.84 -30.36
CA VAL A 19 -24.94 41.38 -30.50
C VAL A 19 -23.58 40.70 -30.62
N VAL A 20 -22.69 41.24 -31.46
CA VAL A 20 -21.34 40.70 -31.64
C VAL A 20 -20.54 40.74 -30.33
N VAL A 21 -20.60 41.85 -29.60
CA VAL A 21 -19.93 41.99 -28.29
C VAL A 21 -20.49 41.00 -27.29
N GLY A 22 -21.82 40.88 -27.19
CA GLY A 22 -22.46 39.90 -26.32
C GLY A 22 -22.01 38.47 -26.61
N PHE A 23 -21.94 38.10 -27.89
CA PHE A 23 -21.46 36.79 -28.33
C PHE A 23 -20.00 36.53 -27.96
N LEU A 24 -19.11 37.53 -28.12
CA LEU A 24 -17.71 37.40 -27.72
C LEU A 24 -17.57 37.25 -26.21
N PHE A 25 -18.31 38.06 -25.42
CA PHE A 25 -18.30 37.97 -23.97
C PHE A 25 -18.81 36.61 -23.49
N THR A 26 -19.92 36.11 -24.02
CA THR A 26 -20.45 34.79 -23.64
C THR A 26 -19.50 33.66 -24.05
N THR A 27 -18.85 33.77 -25.20
CA THR A 27 -17.86 32.79 -25.65
C THR A 27 -16.63 32.77 -24.74
N ILE A 28 -16.07 33.94 -24.41
CA ILE A 28 -14.92 34.05 -23.50
C ILE A 28 -15.31 33.54 -22.11
N LEU A 29 -16.44 34.00 -21.57
CA LEU A 29 -16.92 33.57 -20.25
C LEU A 29 -17.18 32.07 -20.20
N GLY A 30 -17.80 31.51 -21.24
CA GLY A 30 -18.04 30.09 -21.40
C GLY A 30 -16.74 29.29 -21.49
N GLY A 31 -15.76 29.79 -22.23
CA GLY A 31 -14.42 29.18 -22.32
C GLY A 31 -13.68 29.20 -20.98
N CYS A 32 -13.68 30.33 -20.28
CA CYS A 32 -13.08 30.46 -18.95
C CYS A 32 -13.75 29.52 -17.92
N LEU A 33 -15.09 29.46 -17.94
CA LEU A 33 -15.85 28.59 -17.05
C LEU A 33 -15.61 27.11 -17.37
N GLY A 34 -15.58 26.75 -18.66
CA GLY A 34 -15.26 25.40 -19.12
C GLY A 34 -13.86 24.97 -18.69
N TYR A 35 -12.86 25.83 -18.90
CA TYR A 35 -11.49 25.59 -18.45
C TYR A 35 -11.42 25.40 -16.92
N PHE A 36 -12.13 26.23 -16.14
CA PHE A 36 -12.17 26.12 -14.69
C PHE A 36 -12.75 24.77 -14.22
N PHE A 37 -13.86 24.31 -14.81
CA PHE A 37 -14.45 23.01 -14.48
C PHE A 37 -13.60 21.83 -14.93
N GLN A 38 -12.96 21.91 -16.10
CA GLN A 38 -12.01 20.90 -16.57
C GLN A 38 -10.81 20.80 -15.63
N TRP A 39 -10.24 21.94 -15.22
CA TRP A 39 -9.14 21.98 -14.26
C TRP A 39 -9.50 21.37 -12.91
N MET A 40 -10.68 21.70 -12.37
CA MET A 40 -11.14 21.10 -11.11
C MET A 40 -11.36 19.59 -11.24
N THR A 41 -11.96 19.13 -12.33
CA THR A 41 -12.16 17.70 -12.61
C THR A 41 -10.83 16.97 -12.73
N TRP A 42 -9.88 17.51 -13.50
CA TRP A 42 -8.55 16.92 -13.67
C TRP A 42 -7.81 16.80 -12.34
N ARG A 43 -7.80 17.86 -11.53
CA ARG A 43 -7.15 17.84 -10.20
C ARG A 43 -7.76 16.79 -9.28
N ARG A 44 -9.09 16.62 -9.34
CA ARG A 44 -9.79 15.57 -8.57
C ARG A 44 -9.43 14.18 -9.06
N GLN A 45 -9.45 13.97 -10.38
CA GLN A 45 -9.13 12.68 -10.99
C GLN A 45 -7.68 12.27 -10.70
N ALA A 46 -6.73 13.17 -10.90
CA ALA A 46 -5.32 12.94 -10.58
C ALA A 46 -5.12 12.55 -9.11
N ARG A 47 -5.83 13.21 -8.18
CA ARG A 47 -5.80 12.86 -6.76
C ARG A 47 -6.35 11.45 -6.49
N LEU A 48 -7.49 11.10 -7.10
CA LEU A 48 -8.08 9.77 -6.97
C LEU A 48 -7.17 8.68 -7.53
N ASP A 49 -6.56 8.92 -8.68
CA ASP A 49 -5.66 7.97 -9.31
C ASP A 49 -4.39 7.75 -8.47
N MET A 50 -3.82 8.81 -7.88
CA MET A 50 -2.72 8.67 -6.92
C MET A 50 -3.10 7.84 -5.70
N TYR A 51 -4.34 7.97 -5.18
CA TYR A 51 -4.79 7.17 -4.05
C TYR A 51 -5.02 5.71 -4.43
N ARG A 52 -5.64 5.45 -5.59
CA ARG A 52 -5.83 4.09 -6.11
C ARG A 52 -4.50 3.38 -6.31
N GLN A 53 -3.52 4.08 -6.87
CA GLN A 53 -2.17 3.55 -7.06
C GLN A 53 -1.52 3.21 -5.71
N ARG A 54 -1.55 4.13 -4.73
CA ARG A 54 -1.00 3.86 -3.38
C ARG A 54 -1.69 2.71 -2.67
N TYR A 55 -3.00 2.57 -2.85
CA TYR A 55 -3.76 1.44 -2.30
C TYR A 55 -3.33 0.13 -2.96
N ALA A 56 -3.25 0.09 -4.29
CA ALA A 56 -2.79 -1.09 -5.03
C ALA A 56 -1.35 -1.48 -4.62
N ASP A 57 -0.44 -0.51 -4.53
CA ASP A 57 0.94 -0.72 -4.10
C ASP A 57 1.04 -1.26 -2.66
N GLY A 58 0.16 -0.79 -1.77
CA GLY A 58 0.05 -1.23 -0.39
C GLY A 58 -0.53 -2.63 -0.25
N ALA A 59 -1.58 -2.96 -1.01
CA ALA A 59 -2.15 -4.29 -1.06
C ALA A 59 -1.12 -5.32 -1.57
N LEU A 60 -0.41 -4.98 -2.65
CA LEU A 60 0.67 -5.80 -3.18
C LEU A 60 1.83 -5.97 -2.19
N LEU A 61 2.19 -4.91 -1.44
CA LEU A 61 3.17 -5.00 -0.37
C LEU A 61 2.73 -6.01 0.70
N LEU A 62 1.49 -5.92 1.18
CA LEU A 62 0.97 -6.81 2.22
C LEU A 62 0.93 -8.27 1.77
N GLU A 63 0.53 -8.53 0.53
CA GLU A 63 0.53 -9.87 -0.06
C GLU A 63 1.96 -10.45 -0.11
N GLN A 64 2.91 -9.70 -0.66
CA GLN A 64 4.32 -10.12 -0.75
C GLN A 64 4.93 -10.33 0.63
N LEU A 65 4.65 -9.42 1.57
CA LEU A 65 5.16 -9.48 2.93
C LEU A 65 4.59 -10.68 3.69
N SER A 66 3.28 -10.95 3.60
CA SER A 66 2.67 -12.14 4.22
C SER A 66 3.28 -13.40 3.64
N SER A 67 3.36 -13.51 2.31
CA SER A 67 3.89 -14.68 1.63
C SER A 67 5.31 -15.03 2.08
N ILE A 68 6.22 -14.04 2.13
CA ILE A 68 7.61 -14.29 2.53
C ILE A 68 7.75 -14.56 4.03
N VAL A 69 6.98 -13.88 4.89
CA VAL A 69 6.98 -14.09 6.34
C VAL A 69 6.49 -15.51 6.66
N ASP A 70 5.36 -15.90 6.09
CA ASP A 70 4.74 -17.21 6.31
C ASP A 70 5.64 -18.34 5.82
N ARG A 71 6.18 -18.20 4.61
CA ARG A 71 7.10 -19.19 4.04
C ARG A 71 8.35 -19.33 4.90
N ARG A 72 8.97 -18.24 5.34
CA ARG A 72 10.16 -18.29 6.21
C ARG A 72 9.86 -18.92 7.56
N TYR A 73 8.75 -18.53 8.20
CA TYR A 73 8.29 -19.12 9.46
C TYR A 73 8.06 -20.62 9.32
N PHE A 74 7.31 -21.04 8.30
CA PHE A 74 6.98 -22.44 8.06
C PHE A 74 8.23 -23.29 7.80
N ARG A 75 9.20 -22.81 7.02
CA ARG A 75 10.46 -23.53 6.79
C ARG A 75 11.28 -23.66 8.07
N LEU A 76 11.36 -22.61 8.89
CA LEU A 76 12.02 -22.67 10.20
C LEU A 76 11.32 -23.66 11.14
N GLN A 77 9.98 -23.66 11.17
CA GLN A 77 9.18 -24.58 11.97
C GLN A 77 9.42 -26.05 11.57
N ARG A 78 9.46 -26.33 10.26
CA ARG A 78 9.77 -27.68 9.77
C ARG A 78 11.19 -28.13 10.10
N LEU A 79 12.15 -27.21 10.07
CA LEU A 79 13.52 -27.51 10.45
C LEU A 79 13.60 -27.89 11.94
N ILE A 80 12.99 -27.12 12.84
CA ILE A 80 13.01 -27.47 14.27
C ILE A 80 12.27 -28.77 14.57
N TRP A 81 11.17 -29.08 13.87
CA TRP A 81 10.51 -30.38 14.00
C TRP A 81 11.42 -31.52 13.58
N ALA A 82 12.08 -31.42 12.42
CA ALA A 82 13.00 -32.44 11.96
C ALA A 82 14.17 -32.66 12.94
N ILE A 83 14.70 -31.59 13.54
CA ILE A 83 15.75 -31.67 14.58
C ILE A 83 15.21 -32.40 15.82
N CYS A 84 14.02 -32.02 16.28
CA CYS A 84 13.41 -32.59 17.48
C CYS A 84 13.03 -34.06 17.34
N ASP A 85 12.63 -34.48 16.14
CA ASP A 85 12.22 -35.86 15.84
C ASP A 85 13.43 -36.77 15.57
N GLY A 86 14.66 -36.24 15.62
CA GLY A 86 15.87 -37.00 15.32
C GLY A 86 15.92 -37.47 13.86
N ALA A 87 15.46 -36.64 12.93
CA ALA A 87 15.42 -37.00 11.52
C ALA A 87 16.83 -37.37 10.99
N PRO A 88 16.93 -38.28 9.99
CA PRO A 88 18.21 -38.63 9.37
C PRO A 88 18.93 -37.40 8.80
N ALA A 89 20.27 -37.46 8.79
CA ALA A 89 21.13 -36.34 8.38
C ALA A 89 20.79 -35.79 6.97
N GLU A 90 20.48 -36.68 6.02
CA GLU A 90 20.07 -36.29 4.66
C GLU A 90 18.78 -35.45 4.66
N LYS A 91 17.76 -35.90 5.40
CA LYS A 91 16.49 -35.18 5.53
C LYS A 91 16.67 -33.84 6.23
N LEU A 92 17.56 -33.77 7.23
CA LEU A 92 17.92 -32.51 7.89
C LEU A 92 18.59 -31.55 6.93
N ALA A 93 19.58 -32.00 6.14
CA ALA A 93 20.28 -31.18 5.16
C ALA A 93 19.33 -30.58 4.12
N ILE A 94 18.36 -31.36 3.63
CA ILE A 94 17.33 -30.85 2.71
C ILE A 94 16.50 -29.75 3.37
N ARG A 95 15.99 -29.97 4.59
CA ARG A 95 15.16 -28.99 5.31
C ARG A 95 15.92 -27.71 5.63
N GLU A 96 17.19 -27.86 5.97
CA GLU A 96 18.10 -26.76 6.23
C GLU A 96 18.34 -25.92 4.97
N SER A 97 18.62 -26.56 3.84
CA SER A 97 18.77 -25.88 2.54
C SER A 97 17.51 -25.10 2.16
N GLU A 98 16.34 -25.76 2.20
CA GLU A 98 15.05 -25.11 1.92
C GLU A 98 14.80 -23.88 2.82
N TYR A 99 15.23 -23.93 4.07
CA TYR A 99 15.10 -22.82 4.99
C TYR A 99 16.11 -21.69 4.68
N PHE A 100 17.37 -22.01 4.40
CA PHE A 100 18.37 -21.01 4.06
C PHE A 100 18.06 -20.27 2.76
N GLU A 101 17.42 -20.93 1.78
CA GLU A 101 16.86 -20.25 0.60
C GLU A 101 15.90 -19.13 0.99
N THR A 102 14.95 -19.41 1.90
CA THR A 102 14.02 -18.36 2.39
C THR A 102 14.71 -17.28 3.22
N VAL A 103 15.84 -17.57 3.86
CA VAL A 103 16.65 -16.57 4.57
C VAL A 103 17.36 -15.65 3.57
N SER A 104 17.90 -16.19 2.48
CA SER A 104 18.51 -15.38 1.41
C SER A 104 17.49 -14.44 0.80
N GLU A 105 16.36 -14.98 0.36
CA GLU A 105 15.28 -14.20 -0.25
C GLU A 105 14.75 -13.12 0.72
N TRP A 106 14.62 -13.45 2.01
CA TRP A 106 14.25 -12.47 3.03
C TRP A 106 15.26 -11.32 3.11
N ASN A 107 16.55 -11.64 3.18
CA ASN A 107 17.60 -10.64 3.35
C ASN A 107 17.71 -9.72 2.13
N GLU A 108 17.54 -10.26 0.92
CA GLU A 108 17.52 -9.49 -0.33
C GLU A 108 16.38 -8.45 -0.34
N ASN A 109 15.21 -8.82 0.18
CA ASN A 109 14.03 -7.96 0.19
C ASN A 109 13.91 -7.09 1.46
N LEU A 110 14.71 -7.33 2.48
CA LEU A 110 14.58 -6.74 3.82
C LEU A 110 14.51 -5.21 3.78
N ARG A 111 15.47 -4.56 3.11
CA ARG A 111 15.53 -3.09 3.02
C ARG A 111 14.37 -2.51 2.20
N SER A 112 13.97 -3.22 1.15
CA SER A 112 12.84 -2.83 0.29
C SER A 112 11.54 -2.83 1.08
N PHE A 113 11.26 -3.92 1.82
CA PHE A 113 10.08 -4.00 2.68
C PHE A 113 10.08 -2.92 3.76
N HIS A 114 11.19 -2.73 4.48
CA HIS A 114 11.30 -1.67 5.48
C HIS A 114 10.93 -0.29 4.91
N ASN A 115 11.49 0.07 3.76
CA ASN A 115 11.22 1.37 3.13
C ASN A 115 9.78 1.49 2.61
N ARG A 116 9.23 0.43 2.00
CA ARG A 116 7.86 0.43 1.49
C ARG A 116 6.84 0.50 2.63
N ILE A 117 7.07 -0.21 3.73
CA ILE A 117 6.25 -0.09 4.95
C ILE A 117 6.31 1.34 5.46
N ARG A 118 7.50 1.94 5.55
CA ARG A 118 7.66 3.34 5.99
C ARG A 118 6.84 4.32 5.15
N LEU A 119 6.89 4.17 3.82
CA LEU A 119 6.22 5.06 2.88
C LEU A 119 4.69 4.88 2.84
N LEU A 120 4.22 3.63 2.85
CA LEU A 120 2.80 3.32 2.63
C LEU A 120 2.02 3.22 3.94
N ILE A 121 2.67 2.79 5.03
CA ILE A 121 2.00 2.45 6.29
C ILE A 121 2.51 3.30 7.45
N GLY A 122 3.81 3.58 7.56
CA GLY A 122 4.32 4.46 8.60
C GLY A 122 5.66 4.04 9.19
N GLU A 123 6.33 5.00 9.83
CA GLU A 123 7.65 4.82 10.43
C GLU A 123 7.63 3.82 11.58
N LYS A 124 6.63 3.91 12.47
CA LYS A 124 6.48 3.00 13.61
C LYS A 124 6.42 1.53 13.16
N GLU A 125 5.61 1.23 12.15
CA GLU A 125 5.44 -0.12 11.62
C GLU A 125 6.68 -0.60 10.86
N SER A 126 7.41 0.31 10.20
CA SER A 126 8.68 -0.02 9.58
C SER A 126 9.74 -0.43 10.62
N LEU A 127 9.81 0.27 11.76
CA LEU A 127 10.71 -0.09 12.87
C LEU A 127 10.29 -1.40 13.54
N ARG A 128 8.98 -1.65 13.69
CA ARG A 128 8.48 -2.96 14.16
C ARG A 128 8.83 -4.11 13.23
N PHE A 129 9.02 -3.86 11.94
CA PHE A 129 9.50 -4.86 10.99
C PHE A 129 11.01 -5.06 11.10
N LEU A 130 11.79 -3.97 11.08
CA LEU A 130 13.24 -3.95 11.16
C LEU A 130 13.69 -2.72 11.94
N ASP A 131 14.34 -2.94 13.08
CA ASP A 131 15.01 -1.90 13.86
C ASP A 131 16.47 -2.32 14.11
N TYR A 132 17.43 -1.62 13.51
CA TYR A 132 18.85 -1.89 13.71
C TYR A 132 19.31 -1.65 15.16
N ALA A 133 18.55 -0.91 15.98
CA ALA A 133 18.86 -0.80 17.40
C ALA A 133 18.76 -2.15 18.13
N ASP A 134 18.01 -3.13 17.60
CA ASP A 134 17.91 -4.48 18.16
C ASP A 134 19.26 -5.23 18.16
N ASP A 135 20.24 -4.84 17.31
CA ASP A 135 21.60 -5.39 17.38
C ASP A 135 22.21 -5.23 18.78
N ASN A 136 21.84 -4.17 19.50
CA ASN A 136 22.34 -3.85 20.82
C ASN A 136 21.41 -4.33 21.96
N ARG A 137 20.23 -4.88 21.65
CA ARG A 137 19.23 -5.32 22.66
C ARG A 137 19.41 -6.77 23.11
N GLY A 138 20.38 -7.48 22.53
CA GLY A 138 20.73 -8.85 22.92
C GLY A 138 19.57 -9.83 22.72
N ASP A 139 19.09 -10.42 23.81
CA ASP A 139 18.08 -11.48 23.77
C ASP A 139 16.63 -10.99 23.67
N ASN A 140 16.36 -9.69 23.71
CA ASN A 140 14.99 -9.16 23.71
C ASN A 140 14.73 -8.22 22.52
N PRO A 141 14.79 -8.73 21.28
CA PRO A 141 14.51 -7.91 20.10
C PRO A 141 13.04 -7.52 20.02
N GLU A 142 12.78 -6.27 19.64
CA GLU A 142 11.41 -5.80 19.44
C GLU A 142 10.91 -6.06 18.02
N SER A 143 11.77 -5.87 17.01
CA SER A 143 11.40 -6.00 15.61
C SER A 143 11.24 -7.44 15.16
N LEU A 144 10.38 -7.66 14.17
CA LEU A 144 10.09 -8.98 13.62
C LEU A 144 11.36 -9.63 13.05
N HIS A 145 12.19 -8.87 12.34
CA HIS A 145 13.44 -9.38 11.77
C HIS A 145 14.35 -9.99 12.83
N TYR A 146 14.61 -9.28 13.93
CA TYR A 146 15.53 -9.77 14.95
C TYR A 146 14.92 -10.88 15.82
N ARG A 147 13.58 -10.95 15.94
CA ARG A 147 12.90 -12.14 16.48
C ARG A 147 13.14 -13.39 15.63
N PHE A 148 13.12 -13.26 14.30
CA PHE A 148 13.54 -14.34 13.40
C PHE A 148 15.01 -14.71 13.62
N VAL A 149 15.91 -13.74 13.75
CA VAL A 149 17.35 -13.99 14.01
C VAL A 149 17.56 -14.74 15.32
N LYS A 150 16.86 -14.34 16.40
CA LYS A 150 16.92 -15.04 17.69
C LYS A 150 16.44 -16.48 17.57
N ALA A 151 15.28 -16.71 16.97
CA ALA A 151 14.75 -18.06 16.77
C ALA A 151 15.68 -18.92 15.91
N HIS A 152 16.21 -18.36 14.82
CA HIS A 152 17.20 -18.99 13.95
C HIS A 152 18.42 -19.49 14.74
N ARG A 153 19.06 -18.61 15.53
CA ARG A 153 20.25 -18.94 16.32
C ARG A 153 19.97 -20.11 17.28
N LEU A 154 18.81 -20.12 17.93
CA LEU A 154 18.42 -21.20 18.84
C LEU A 154 18.17 -22.52 18.10
N VAL A 155 17.53 -22.48 16.92
CA VAL A 155 17.31 -23.69 16.09
C VAL A 155 18.64 -24.28 15.61
N VAL A 156 19.57 -23.44 15.13
CA VAL A 156 20.91 -23.88 14.73
C VAL A 156 21.69 -24.44 15.93
N ALA A 157 21.57 -23.82 17.11
CA ALA A 157 22.21 -24.34 18.32
C ALA A 157 21.61 -25.69 18.76
N ALA A 158 20.30 -25.88 18.64
CA ALA A 158 19.61 -27.13 18.97
C ALA A 158 20.02 -28.30 18.05
N LYS A 159 20.38 -28.03 16.80
CA LYS A 159 20.94 -29.04 15.88
C LYS A 159 22.22 -29.67 16.44
N ASN A 160 23.08 -28.87 17.07
CA ASN A 160 24.36 -29.34 17.62
C ASN A 160 24.26 -29.78 19.09
N ASN A 161 23.23 -29.31 19.81
CA ASN A 161 23.01 -29.61 21.21
C ASN A 161 21.52 -29.90 21.47
N PRO A 162 21.11 -31.18 21.50
CA PRO A 162 19.71 -31.57 21.69
C PRO A 162 19.05 -31.03 22.97
N LYS A 163 19.84 -30.66 23.99
CA LYS A 163 19.32 -30.03 25.23
C LYS A 163 18.65 -28.67 24.96
N LEU A 164 19.01 -28.01 23.86
CA LEU A 164 18.44 -26.72 23.46
C LEU A 164 17.17 -26.84 22.60
N SER A 165 16.74 -28.06 22.25
CA SER A 165 15.54 -28.26 21.42
C SER A 165 14.27 -27.69 22.05
N VAL A 166 14.17 -27.71 23.39
CA VAL A 166 13.01 -27.13 24.11
C VAL A 166 12.99 -25.61 23.97
N SER A 167 14.11 -24.93 24.21
CA SER A 167 14.20 -23.47 24.11
C SER A 167 14.03 -22.99 22.66
N ALA A 168 14.59 -23.72 21.69
CA ALA A 168 14.40 -23.44 20.27
C ALA A 168 12.93 -23.57 19.84
N ARG A 169 12.22 -24.62 20.28
CA ARG A 169 10.79 -24.80 19.99
C ARG A 169 9.94 -23.69 20.62
N LEU A 170 10.24 -23.30 21.86
CA LEU A 170 9.57 -22.16 22.51
C LEU A 170 9.78 -20.86 21.74
N ALA A 171 11.00 -20.59 21.27
CA ALA A 171 11.30 -19.40 20.48
C ALA A 171 10.56 -19.38 19.14
N VAL A 172 10.46 -20.52 18.44
CA VAL A 172 9.67 -20.63 17.20
C VAL A 172 8.17 -20.44 17.48
N ASN A 173 7.64 -20.97 18.60
CA ASN A 173 6.24 -20.74 18.99
C ASN A 173 5.96 -19.26 19.32
N GLN A 174 6.87 -18.58 20.03
CA GLN A 174 6.77 -17.14 20.30
C GLN A 174 6.87 -16.30 19.02
N LEU A 175 7.69 -16.74 18.07
CA LEU A 175 7.79 -16.13 16.76
C LEU A 175 6.47 -16.21 15.99
N ASN A 176 5.74 -17.33 16.06
CA ASN A 176 4.40 -17.45 15.46
C ASN A 176 3.46 -16.34 15.93
N TRP A 177 3.37 -16.13 17.25
CA TRP A 177 2.56 -15.04 17.82
C TRP A 177 3.00 -13.66 17.34
N SER A 178 4.32 -13.47 17.22
CA SER A 178 4.90 -12.21 16.76
C SER A 178 4.57 -11.94 15.29
N VAL A 179 4.64 -12.96 14.45
CA VAL A 179 4.24 -12.92 13.03
C VAL A 179 2.76 -12.56 12.90
N SER A 180 1.89 -13.28 13.60
CA SER A 180 0.44 -13.04 13.53
C SER A 180 0.05 -11.66 14.04
N SER A 181 0.61 -11.22 15.17
CA SER A 181 0.36 -9.87 15.71
C SER A 181 0.84 -8.79 14.75
N PHE A 182 2.03 -8.95 14.18
CA PHE A 182 2.55 -7.99 13.20
C PHE A 182 1.67 -7.92 11.95
N ALA A 183 1.29 -9.07 11.37
CA ALA A 183 0.43 -9.14 10.19
C ALA A 183 -0.97 -8.55 10.43
N TYR A 184 -1.55 -8.81 11.61
CA TYR A 184 -2.83 -8.22 12.00
C TYR A 184 -2.74 -6.70 12.11
N ASP A 185 -1.75 -6.19 12.85
CA ASP A 185 -1.62 -4.76 13.11
C ASP A 185 -1.36 -3.96 11.83
N ILE A 186 -0.46 -4.47 10.98
CA ILE A 186 -0.07 -3.78 9.75
C ILE A 186 -1.23 -3.74 8.74
N THR A 187 -1.99 -4.82 8.65
CA THR A 187 -3.19 -4.91 7.79
C THR A 187 -4.29 -4.01 8.32
N THR A 188 -4.56 -4.04 9.62
CA THR A 188 -5.56 -3.19 10.28
C THR A 188 -5.27 -1.71 10.05
N LEU A 189 -4.01 -1.30 10.24
CA LEU A 189 -3.61 0.09 10.03
C LEU A 189 -3.71 0.50 8.56
N PHE A 190 -3.32 -0.38 7.64
CA PHE A 190 -3.44 -0.14 6.20
C PHE A 190 -4.90 0.05 5.79
N VAL A 191 -5.80 -0.86 6.20
CA VAL A 191 -7.24 -0.77 5.91
C VAL A 191 -7.84 0.49 6.53
N HIS A 192 -7.54 0.79 7.79
CA HIS A 192 -8.02 2.01 8.44
C HIS A 192 -7.61 3.27 7.67
N ARG A 193 -6.35 3.35 7.21
CA ARG A 193 -5.87 4.46 6.39
C ARG A 193 -6.57 4.51 5.04
N ALA A 194 -6.72 3.38 4.37
CA ALA A 194 -7.43 3.30 3.10
C ALA A 194 -8.88 3.81 3.22
N SER A 195 -9.62 3.33 4.23
CA SER A 195 -11.01 3.76 4.47
C SER A 195 -11.10 5.24 4.84
N SER A 196 -10.16 5.77 5.65
CA SER A 196 -10.14 7.20 5.96
C SER A 196 -9.92 8.09 4.72
N LEU A 197 -9.20 7.58 3.71
CA LEU A 197 -8.98 8.27 2.44
C LEU A 197 -10.18 8.16 1.50
N GLU A 198 -10.90 7.02 1.52
CA GLU A 198 -12.16 6.85 0.79
C GLU A 198 -13.26 7.75 1.34
N LEU A 199 -13.34 7.94 2.66
CA LEU A 199 -14.29 8.85 3.29
C LEU A 199 -14.03 10.34 2.98
N LEU A 200 -12.81 10.69 2.53
CA LEU A 200 -12.49 12.02 2.00
C LEU A 200 -12.97 12.20 0.55
N VAL A 201 -13.53 11.17 -0.08
CA VAL A 201 -14.25 11.30 -1.35
C VAL A 201 -15.68 11.78 -1.01
N PRO A 202 -16.05 13.04 -1.29
CA PRO A 202 -17.42 13.48 -1.05
C PRO A 202 -18.37 12.63 -1.91
N ALA A 203 -19.37 12.03 -1.25
CA ALA A 203 -20.39 11.14 -1.80
C ALA A 203 -21.26 11.73 -2.93
N SER A 204 -21.00 12.96 -3.36
CA SER A 204 -21.82 13.71 -4.31
C SER A 204 -21.64 13.32 -5.78
N VAL A 205 -20.74 12.39 -6.12
CA VAL A 205 -20.50 12.00 -7.53
C VAL A 205 -21.28 10.78 -7.96
N ASP A 206 -21.43 9.78 -7.09
CA ASP A 206 -22.16 8.55 -7.49
C ASP A 206 -23.67 8.79 -7.62
N THR A 207 -24.23 9.77 -6.91
CA THR A 207 -25.67 10.05 -7.01
C THR A 207 -26.07 10.70 -8.35
N ALA A 208 -25.15 11.35 -9.06
CA ALA A 208 -25.44 11.98 -10.34
C ALA A 208 -25.33 11.00 -11.52
N GLN A 209 -24.35 10.09 -11.51
CA GLN A 209 -24.18 9.08 -12.57
C GLN A 209 -25.17 7.91 -12.43
N SER A 210 -25.50 7.45 -11.21
CA SER A 210 -26.51 6.39 -11.06
C SER A 210 -27.94 6.82 -11.42
N ARG A 211 -28.26 8.12 -11.36
CA ARG A 211 -29.57 8.64 -11.83
C ARG A 211 -29.68 8.72 -13.36
N ALA A 212 -28.59 8.96 -14.07
CA ALA A 212 -28.61 9.04 -15.54
C ALA A 212 -28.79 7.67 -16.21
N ILE A 213 -28.37 6.58 -15.56
CA ILE A 213 -28.49 5.21 -16.09
C ILE A 213 -29.89 4.62 -15.87
N GLN A 214 -30.62 5.05 -14.83
CA GLN A 214 -31.99 4.56 -14.57
C GLN A 214 -33.08 5.21 -15.43
N THR A 215 -32.82 6.33 -16.11
CA THR A 215 -33.84 7.02 -16.93
C THR A 215 -33.83 6.64 -18.41
N GLY A 216 -32.91 5.77 -18.86
CA GLY A 216 -32.75 5.42 -20.28
C GLY A 216 -33.04 3.95 -20.57
N GLY A 217 -34.27 3.64 -20.99
CA GLY A 217 -34.52 2.50 -21.89
C GLY A 217 -35.51 1.45 -21.41
N LYS A 218 -36.81 1.71 -21.64
CA LYS A 218 -37.77 0.64 -21.95
C LYS A 218 -38.06 0.75 -23.45
N PRO A 219 -37.57 -0.17 -24.30
CA PRO A 219 -37.97 -0.18 -25.71
C PRO A 219 -39.39 -0.74 -25.82
N ASP A 220 -40.30 0.07 -26.34
CA ASP A 220 -41.63 -0.39 -26.76
C ASP A 220 -41.48 -1.33 -27.96
N HIS A 221 -41.83 -2.60 -27.75
CA HIS A 221 -42.03 -3.56 -28.84
C HIS A 221 -43.40 -3.32 -29.45
N LYS A 222 -43.42 -2.90 -30.72
CA LYS A 222 -44.54 -3.07 -31.65
C LYS A 222 -44.24 -4.25 -32.56
#